data_AF-A0A925AUC5-F1
#
_entry.id   AF-A0A925AUC5-F1
#
_cell.length_a   1.000
_cell.length_b   1.000
_cell.length_c   1.000
_cell.angle_alpha   90.00
_cell.angle_beta   90.00
_cell.angle_gamma   90.00
#
_symmetry.space_group_name_H-M   'P 1'
#
loop_
_entity.id
_entity.type
_entity.pdbx_description
1 polymer ?
#
loop_
_entity_poly.entity_id
_entity_poly.type
_entity_poly.pdbx_seq_one_letter_code
_entity_poly.pdbx_strand_id
1 'polypeptide(L)'
;MIQTTNRTHGAERLSGVIREGWTMRIYGMAAIAALMVISPADRVLAQAPAKAMKADRAVVDRIIAKWAARPRLGAVEMLAKYGAPQEATSERLIWHEAGPFKRVAVMNLETPHDFPLPHVDFLEHTITYNVPQDKVGALIEFDASSTINRTVGELSARCDLEGHNILTLNLDHDIVMGKKTVQEARTAFGEIVTEDVLGKHPAYVEALQFEPASMSAAAFPDKPVISGSPMRAAVAGSQPDATGARSDASVLATVIAVDLNEVLAAAEAGKKKISQPVLQYAKLLHEGHGENMVKTMKLGQEISVTPVITASVEQLQKKGAGGLATLVRLDGKPFERAYLAAMIKGHAEVVAMIDNQLLKSAENEAVKKHLIAARADVAGHLEKARALQAGLIR
;
A
#
# COMPACT_ATOMS: atom_id res chain seq x y z
N MET A 1 49.05 -33.30 6.38
CA MET A 1 49.54 -34.58 6.95
C MET A 1 49.82 -34.33 8.42
N ILE A 2 49.31 -35.02 9.45
CA ILE A 2 48.51 -36.25 9.63
C ILE A 2 47.78 -36.07 10.97
N GLN A 3 46.54 -36.56 11.07
CA GLN A 3 45.70 -36.63 12.28
C GLN A 3 46.17 -37.72 13.26
N THR A 4 45.80 -37.58 14.54
CA THR A 4 45.10 -38.59 15.41
C THR A 4 45.16 -38.09 16.88
N THR A 5 44.11 -37.56 17.51
CA THR A 5 42.95 -38.17 18.22
C THR A 5 43.28 -39.23 19.28
N ASN A 6 43.01 -38.92 20.56
CA ASN A 6 41.88 -39.41 21.41
C ASN A 6 42.29 -39.47 22.92
N ARG A 7 41.56 -38.78 23.81
CA ARG A 7 40.54 -39.29 24.78
C ARG A 7 41.14 -40.03 26.00
N THR A 8 40.67 -39.98 27.25
CA THR A 8 39.52 -39.41 28.00
C THR A 8 39.75 -39.81 29.49
N HIS A 9 39.57 -38.94 30.49
CA HIS A 9 38.44 -38.87 31.46
C HIS A 9 38.79 -39.24 32.92
N GLY A 10 38.18 -38.52 33.85
CA GLY A 10 38.10 -38.81 35.30
C GLY A 10 38.40 -37.56 36.15
N ALA A 11 37.46 -36.65 36.38
CA ALA A 11 36.39 -36.67 37.39
C ALA A 11 36.83 -36.08 38.74
N GLU A 12 36.39 -34.86 39.05
CA GLU A 12 36.20 -34.39 40.43
C GLU A 12 34.96 -33.51 40.56
N ARG A 13 34.23 -33.75 41.65
CA ARG A 13 33.03 -33.02 42.11
C ARG A 13 33.48 -31.78 42.88
N LEU A 14 32.78 -30.65 42.72
CA LEU A 14 32.57 -29.73 43.83
C LEU A 14 31.16 -29.13 43.80
N SER A 15 30.58 -29.15 44.98
CA SER A 15 29.30 -28.61 45.42
C SER A 15 29.24 -27.08 45.36
N GLY A 16 28.11 -26.54 44.92
CA GLY A 16 27.78 -25.12 45.04
C GLY A 16 26.27 -24.91 44.98
N VAL A 17 25.67 -24.67 46.14
CA VAL A 17 24.27 -24.27 46.33
C VAL A 17 24.11 -22.83 45.85
N ILE A 18 23.30 -22.57 44.82
CA ILE A 18 22.41 -21.40 44.73
C ILE A 18 21.14 -21.83 44.00
N ARG A 19 20.03 -21.84 44.75
CA ARG A 19 18.67 -21.79 44.20
C ARG A 19 18.46 -20.39 43.65
N GLU A 20 18.15 -20.27 42.37
CA GLU A 20 17.33 -19.17 41.87
C GLU A 20 16.73 -19.58 40.51
N GLY A 21 15.40 -19.73 40.51
CA GLY A 21 14.64 -20.19 39.37
C GLY A 21 14.61 -19.13 38.27
N TRP A 22 15.22 -19.45 37.14
CA TRP A 22 15.02 -18.71 35.91
C TRP A 22 13.70 -19.18 35.27
N THR A 23 12.59 -18.60 35.73
CA THR A 23 11.36 -18.60 34.95
C THR A 23 11.64 -17.83 33.66
N MET A 24 11.75 -18.55 32.54
CA MET A 24 11.73 -18.00 31.20
C MET A 24 10.39 -17.26 31.02
N ARG A 25 10.38 -15.96 31.30
CA ARG A 25 9.26 -15.08 30.97
C ARG A 25 9.24 -14.93 29.46
N ILE A 26 8.25 -15.55 28.83
CA ILE A 26 7.90 -15.37 27.43
C ILE A 26 7.48 -13.91 27.25
N TYR A 27 8.41 -13.05 26.83
CA TYR A 27 8.08 -11.77 26.23
C TYR A 27 7.74 -12.04 24.76
N GLY A 28 6.44 -12.25 24.49
CA GLY A 28 5.92 -12.51 23.16
C GLY A 28 4.54 -11.87 22.97
N MET A 29 4.55 -10.71 22.31
CA MET A 29 3.42 -10.05 21.61
C MET A 29 2.15 -9.73 22.42
N ALA A 30 2.13 -8.52 22.97
CA ALA A 30 0.90 -7.76 23.21
C ALA A 30 1.02 -6.41 22.47
N ALA A 31 0.62 -6.37 21.21
CA ALA A 31 0.22 -5.14 20.53
C ALA A 31 -1.24 -5.36 20.17
N ILE A 32 -2.16 -4.78 20.93
CA ILE A 32 -2.81 -3.51 20.63
C ILE A 32 -3.23 -2.96 22.00
N ALA A 33 -2.98 -1.70 22.34
CA ALA A 33 -3.71 -0.96 23.39
C ALA A 33 -3.23 0.50 23.42
N ALA A 34 -4.16 1.46 23.24
CA ALA A 34 -4.20 2.74 23.96
C ALA A 34 -5.42 3.57 23.49
N LEU A 35 -6.11 4.17 24.46
CA LEU A 35 -7.03 5.30 24.31
C LEU A 35 -6.29 6.54 23.75
N MET A 36 -7.03 7.47 23.16
CA MET A 36 -6.58 8.86 22.98
C MET A 36 -6.33 9.54 24.33
N VAL A 37 -5.12 9.42 24.86
CA VAL A 37 -4.37 10.59 25.32
C VAL A 37 -3.18 10.68 24.38
N ILE A 38 -3.15 11.74 23.58
CA ILE A 38 -2.03 12.03 22.69
C ILE A 38 -0.81 12.28 23.59
N SER A 39 0.11 11.33 23.67
CA SER A 39 1.47 11.70 24.02
C SER A 39 2.03 12.54 22.86
N PRO A 40 2.88 13.55 23.09
CA PRO A 40 3.53 14.29 22.00
C PRO A 40 4.29 13.38 21.02
N ALA A 41 4.63 12.14 21.44
CA ALA A 41 5.31 11.14 20.64
C ALA A 41 4.40 10.38 19.64
N ASP A 42 3.07 10.42 19.81
CA ASP A 42 2.11 9.74 18.92
C ASP A 42 1.59 10.65 17.79
N ARG A 43 2.14 11.86 17.66
CA ARG A 43 2.10 12.64 16.41
C ARG A 43 3.06 12.04 15.37
N VAL A 44 2.91 10.76 15.06
CA VAL A 44 3.36 10.30 13.75
C VAL A 44 2.25 10.70 12.78
N LEU A 45 2.34 11.96 12.35
CA LEU A 45 1.72 12.41 11.10
C LEU A 45 1.94 11.32 10.05
N ALA A 46 1.08 11.24 9.04
CA ALA A 46 1.48 10.66 7.77
C ALA A 46 2.67 11.47 7.25
N GLN A 47 3.86 11.22 7.80
CA GLN A 47 5.10 11.70 7.25
C GLN A 47 5.15 11.03 5.89
N ALA A 48 5.31 11.85 4.84
CA ALA A 48 5.81 11.32 3.57
C ALA A 48 6.96 10.36 3.90
N PRO A 49 7.06 9.20 3.22
CA PRO A 49 8.16 8.28 3.49
C PRO A 49 9.45 9.08 3.55
N ALA A 50 10.19 8.93 4.66
CA ALA A 50 11.42 9.69 4.87
C ALA A 50 12.26 9.59 3.59
N LYS A 51 12.78 10.73 3.09
CA LYS A 51 13.49 10.76 1.80
C LYS A 51 14.54 9.65 1.82
N ALA A 52 14.34 8.65 0.96
CA ALA A 52 15.11 7.42 1.03
C ALA A 52 16.60 7.75 0.93
N MET A 53 17.39 7.28 1.89
CA MET A 53 18.83 7.48 1.87
C MET A 53 19.39 6.81 0.62
N LYS A 54 20.34 7.48 -0.04
CA LYS A 54 21.06 6.87 -1.15
C LYS A 54 21.81 5.64 -0.65
N ALA A 55 21.80 4.58 -1.46
CA ALA A 55 22.54 3.36 -1.20
C ALA A 55 24.05 3.65 -1.23
N ASP A 56 24.80 2.88 -0.44
CA ASP A 56 26.27 2.94 -0.44
C ASP A 56 26.82 2.50 -1.80
N ARG A 57 27.74 3.28 -2.37
CA ARG A 57 28.27 3.04 -3.71
C ARG A 57 28.96 1.69 -3.84
N ALA A 58 29.76 1.29 -2.86
CA ALA A 58 30.47 0.00 -2.88
C ALA A 58 29.52 -1.20 -2.72
N VAL A 59 28.39 -1.01 -2.03
CA VAL A 59 27.31 -2.00 -2.02
C VAL A 59 26.69 -2.13 -3.41
N VAL A 60 26.35 -1.01 -4.07
CA VAL A 60 25.75 -1.02 -5.41
C VAL A 60 26.68 -1.67 -6.44
N ASP A 61 27.96 -1.33 -6.45
CA ASP A 61 28.92 -1.91 -7.39
C ASP A 61 29.04 -3.43 -7.23
N ARG A 62 29.00 -3.94 -5.99
CA ARG A 62 28.98 -5.39 -5.71
C ARG A 62 27.70 -6.08 -6.14
N ILE A 63 26.56 -5.38 -6.08
CA ILE A 63 25.26 -5.89 -6.54
C ILE A 63 25.30 -6.05 -8.07
N ILE A 64 25.61 -4.98 -8.79
CA ILE A 64 25.53 -4.99 -10.27
C ILE A 64 26.64 -5.81 -10.92
N ALA A 65 27.74 -6.09 -10.20
CA ALA A 65 28.79 -6.99 -10.69
C ALA A 65 28.26 -8.40 -11.07
N LYS A 66 27.13 -8.81 -10.49
CA LYS A 66 26.48 -10.10 -10.74
C LYS A 66 25.34 -10.05 -11.77
N TRP A 67 25.04 -8.87 -12.32
CA TRP A 67 23.96 -8.68 -13.28
C TRP A 67 24.33 -9.16 -14.68
N ALA A 68 23.31 -9.36 -15.51
CA ALA A 68 23.48 -9.57 -16.94
C ALA A 68 24.19 -8.35 -17.57
N ALA A 69 24.92 -8.60 -18.67
CA ALA A 69 25.86 -7.63 -19.22
C ALA A 69 25.19 -6.32 -19.64
N ARG A 70 24.03 -6.36 -20.32
CA ARG A 70 23.34 -5.16 -20.81
C ARG A 70 22.68 -4.35 -19.67
N PRO A 71 21.88 -4.95 -18.77
CA PRO A 71 21.40 -4.24 -17.57
C PRO A 71 22.52 -3.63 -16.73
N ARG A 72 23.66 -4.34 -16.60
CA ARG A 72 24.82 -3.82 -15.87
C ARG A 72 25.39 -2.58 -16.54
N LEU A 73 25.47 -2.55 -17.87
CA LEU A 73 25.92 -1.37 -18.60
C LEU A 73 24.98 -0.19 -18.34
N GLY A 74 23.66 -0.37 -18.53
CA GLY A 74 22.68 0.68 -18.25
C GLY A 74 22.72 1.14 -16.79
N ALA A 75 22.95 0.23 -15.84
CA ALA A 75 23.15 0.58 -14.43
C ALA A 75 24.38 1.48 -14.23
N VAL A 76 25.52 1.15 -14.86
CA VAL A 76 26.75 1.97 -14.80
C VAL A 76 26.52 3.36 -15.40
N GLU A 77 25.80 3.47 -16.51
CA GLU A 77 25.47 4.75 -17.14
C GLU A 77 24.57 5.61 -16.26
N MET A 78 23.48 5.04 -15.73
CA MET A 78 22.57 5.76 -14.83
C MET A 78 23.26 6.17 -13.53
N LEU A 79 24.15 5.32 -13.01
CA LEU A 79 24.99 5.63 -11.86
C LEU A 79 25.95 6.80 -12.14
N ALA A 80 26.51 6.88 -13.35
CA ALA A 80 27.37 7.99 -13.76
C ALA A 80 26.59 9.30 -13.88
N LYS A 81 25.36 9.25 -14.42
CA LYS A 81 24.49 10.42 -14.63
C LYS A 81 23.82 10.92 -13.36
N TYR A 82 23.22 10.02 -12.58
CA TYR A 82 22.34 10.35 -11.45
C TYR A 82 22.98 10.10 -10.06
N GLY A 83 24.20 9.55 -10.03
CA GLY A 83 24.88 9.18 -8.80
C GLY A 83 24.25 7.94 -8.14
N ALA A 84 24.44 7.77 -6.83
CA ALA A 84 23.92 6.59 -6.13
C ALA A 84 22.38 6.55 -6.08
N PRO A 85 21.75 5.38 -6.36
CA PRO A 85 20.30 5.19 -6.29
C PRO A 85 19.80 5.17 -4.85
N GLN A 86 18.48 5.31 -4.66
CA GLN A 86 17.84 5.13 -3.36
C GLN A 86 17.46 3.67 -3.10
N GLU A 87 17.21 2.87 -4.14
CA GLU A 87 17.01 1.43 -4.01
C GLU A 87 18.04 0.66 -4.82
N ALA A 88 18.63 -0.38 -4.22
CA ALA A 88 19.54 -1.30 -4.89
C ALA A 88 19.30 -2.73 -4.42
N THR A 89 18.97 -3.63 -5.34
CA THR A 89 18.73 -5.05 -5.08
C THR A 89 19.36 -5.91 -6.17
N SER A 90 19.38 -7.24 -6.03
CA SER A 90 19.85 -8.13 -7.10
C SER A 90 19.06 -8.01 -8.40
N GLU A 91 17.84 -7.47 -8.35
CA GLU A 91 16.92 -7.42 -9.49
C GLU A 91 16.75 -6.02 -10.09
N ARG A 92 17.08 -4.96 -9.35
CA ARG A 92 16.88 -3.58 -9.82
C ARG A 92 17.66 -2.52 -9.06
N LEU A 93 17.89 -1.39 -9.74
CA LEU A 93 18.28 -0.10 -9.16
C LEU A 93 17.16 0.91 -9.42
N ILE A 94 16.83 1.74 -8.43
CA ILE A 94 15.83 2.82 -8.59
C ILE A 94 16.39 4.15 -8.07
N TRP A 95 16.27 5.17 -8.93
CA TRP A 95 16.40 6.57 -8.57
C TRP A 95 15.02 7.21 -8.48
N HIS A 96 14.72 7.85 -7.37
CA HIS A 96 13.52 8.66 -7.19
C HIS A 96 13.86 10.14 -7.37
N GLU A 97 12.96 10.88 -8.03
CA GLU A 97 13.10 12.32 -8.27
C GLU A 97 14.41 12.70 -9.01
N ALA A 98 14.76 11.95 -10.06
CA ALA A 98 15.97 12.17 -10.84
C ALA A 98 15.67 13.01 -12.10
N GLY A 99 16.15 14.27 -12.12
CA GLY A 99 15.86 15.19 -13.21
C GLY A 99 14.34 15.42 -13.37
N PRO A 100 13.77 15.36 -14.59
CA PRO A 100 12.34 15.49 -14.80
C PRO A 100 11.55 14.21 -14.45
N PHE A 101 12.22 13.12 -14.11
CA PHE A 101 11.60 11.82 -13.90
C PHE A 101 11.18 11.64 -12.46
N LYS A 102 9.94 11.19 -12.28
CA LYS A 102 9.45 10.70 -10.98
C LYS A 102 10.28 9.52 -10.52
N ARG A 103 10.66 8.65 -11.46
CA ARG A 103 11.44 7.45 -11.21
C ARG A 103 12.26 7.06 -12.44
N VAL A 104 13.52 6.69 -12.21
CA VAL A 104 14.36 5.98 -13.19
C VAL A 104 14.67 4.61 -12.60
N ALA A 105 14.44 3.55 -13.36
CA ALA A 105 14.68 2.19 -12.90
C ALA A 105 15.47 1.38 -13.92
N VAL A 106 16.51 0.69 -13.46
CA VAL A 106 17.23 -0.32 -14.25
C VAL A 106 16.89 -1.68 -13.66
N MET A 107 16.40 -2.60 -14.49
CA MET A 107 16.01 -3.96 -14.10
C MET A 107 17.07 -4.95 -14.58
N ASN A 108 17.46 -5.91 -13.74
CA ASN A 108 18.31 -7.04 -14.14
C ASN A 108 17.49 -8.13 -14.86
N LEU A 109 16.73 -7.70 -15.87
CA LEU A 109 15.85 -8.52 -16.69
C LEU A 109 15.85 -7.93 -18.10
N GLU A 110 16.18 -8.75 -19.09
CA GLU A 110 16.13 -8.38 -20.50
C GLU A 110 14.80 -8.87 -21.10
N THR A 111 13.96 -7.95 -21.56
CA THR A 111 12.71 -8.28 -22.26
C THR A 111 12.86 -7.97 -23.75
N PRO A 112 12.83 -8.95 -24.66
CA PRO A 112 12.90 -8.69 -26.09
C PRO A 112 11.81 -7.75 -26.60
N HIS A 113 12.20 -6.79 -27.44
CA HIS A 113 11.29 -5.81 -28.05
C HIS A 113 11.78 -5.48 -29.47
N ASP A 114 10.87 -5.54 -30.46
CA ASP A 114 11.23 -5.46 -31.88
C ASP A 114 11.02 -4.08 -32.52
N PHE A 115 10.41 -3.13 -31.81
CA PHE A 115 10.14 -1.79 -32.31
C PHE A 115 11.09 -0.76 -31.68
N PRO A 116 11.68 0.17 -32.45
CA PRO A 116 11.65 0.29 -33.91
C PRO A 116 12.58 -0.69 -34.62
N LEU A 117 13.54 -1.26 -33.90
CA LEU A 117 14.37 -2.39 -34.32
C LEU A 117 14.53 -3.37 -33.14
N PRO A 118 14.88 -4.64 -33.39
CA PRO A 118 15.11 -5.63 -32.33
C PRO A 118 16.17 -5.21 -31.30
N HIS A 119 15.74 -5.10 -30.06
CA HIS A 119 16.56 -4.81 -28.88
C HIS A 119 15.93 -5.46 -27.63
N VAL A 120 16.39 -5.08 -26.43
CA VAL A 120 15.87 -5.59 -25.16
C VAL A 120 15.60 -4.46 -24.17
N ASP A 121 14.46 -4.51 -23.51
CA ASP A 121 14.10 -3.52 -22.49
C ASP A 121 14.67 -3.91 -21.13
N PHE A 122 15.40 -2.98 -20.52
CA PHE A 122 15.86 -3.12 -19.13
C PHE A 122 15.91 -1.78 -18.36
N LEU A 123 15.67 -0.65 -19.04
CA LEU A 123 15.70 0.70 -18.48
C LEU A 123 14.31 1.34 -18.60
N GLU A 124 13.80 1.87 -17.51
CA GLU A 124 12.48 2.50 -17.42
C GLU A 124 12.59 3.94 -16.91
N HIS A 125 11.91 4.86 -17.58
CA HIS A 125 11.74 6.25 -17.14
C HIS A 125 10.26 6.55 -16.92
N THR A 126 9.91 6.95 -15.71
CA THR A 126 8.54 7.29 -15.31
C THR A 126 8.43 8.79 -15.07
N ILE A 127 7.40 9.40 -15.65
CA ILE A 127 7.02 10.79 -15.40
C ILE A 127 5.65 10.87 -14.73
N THR A 128 5.42 12.00 -14.06
CA THR A 128 4.09 12.41 -13.62
C THR A 128 3.31 12.91 -14.83
N TYR A 129 2.34 12.12 -15.28
CA TYR A 129 1.56 12.41 -16.48
C TYR A 129 0.14 11.86 -16.39
N ASN A 130 -0.83 12.76 -16.53
CA ASN A 130 -2.24 12.43 -16.45
C ASN A 130 -2.78 12.06 -17.85
N VAL A 131 -2.61 10.80 -18.27
CA VAL A 131 -3.09 10.32 -19.56
C VAL A 131 -4.64 10.35 -19.62
N PRO A 132 -5.24 11.08 -20.59
CA PRO A 132 -6.69 11.04 -20.83
C PRO A 132 -7.17 9.63 -21.18
N GLN A 133 -8.32 9.23 -20.66
CA GLN A 133 -8.84 7.85 -20.82
C GLN A 133 -9.00 7.44 -22.29
N ASP A 134 -9.49 8.36 -23.11
CA ASP A 134 -9.71 8.18 -24.54
C ASP A 134 -8.41 8.08 -25.36
N LYS A 135 -7.27 8.43 -24.75
CA LYS A 135 -5.93 8.34 -25.37
C LYS A 135 -5.16 7.08 -25.02
N VAL A 136 -5.59 6.33 -23.99
CA VAL A 136 -4.88 5.12 -23.52
C VAL A 136 -4.67 4.11 -24.65
N GLY A 137 -5.70 3.83 -25.45
CA GLY A 137 -5.59 2.88 -26.56
C GLY A 137 -4.56 3.31 -27.60
N ALA A 138 -4.50 4.60 -27.93
CA ALA A 138 -3.56 5.13 -28.90
C ALA A 138 -2.09 5.03 -28.43
N LEU A 139 -1.83 5.23 -27.13
CA LEU A 139 -0.46 5.10 -26.60
C LEU A 139 0.02 3.65 -26.61
N ILE A 140 -0.85 2.70 -26.24
CA ILE A 140 -0.54 1.27 -26.30
C ILE A 140 -0.38 0.77 -27.74
N GLU A 141 -1.12 1.33 -28.70
CA GLU A 141 -0.95 1.05 -30.13
C GLU A 141 0.37 1.62 -30.69
N PHE A 142 0.81 2.77 -30.17
CA PHE A 142 2.06 3.39 -30.56
C PHE A 142 3.28 2.60 -30.08
N ASP A 143 3.35 2.27 -28.79
CA ASP A 143 4.48 1.55 -28.19
C ASP A 143 4.00 0.59 -27.10
N ALA A 144 4.29 -0.70 -27.27
CA ALA A 144 3.89 -1.74 -26.31
C ALA A 144 4.71 -1.69 -25.00
N SER A 145 5.82 -0.96 -25.01
CA SER A 145 6.67 -0.76 -23.84
C SER A 145 6.28 0.48 -23.00
N SER A 146 5.29 1.26 -23.45
CA SER A 146 4.67 2.31 -22.63
C SER A 146 3.74 1.71 -21.57
N THR A 147 3.88 2.16 -20.32
CA THR A 147 3.00 1.75 -19.22
C THR A 147 2.28 2.94 -18.60
N ILE A 148 0.98 2.78 -18.37
CA ILE A 148 0.10 3.85 -17.89
C ILE A 148 -0.51 3.43 -16.57
N ASN A 149 -0.30 4.21 -15.51
CA ASN A 149 -0.97 4.05 -14.23
C ASN A 149 -1.77 5.31 -13.89
N ARG A 150 -3.05 5.31 -14.26
CA ARG A 150 -3.92 6.49 -14.12
C ARG A 150 -4.18 6.86 -12.66
N THR A 151 -4.39 5.90 -11.77
CA THR A 151 -4.74 6.18 -10.37
C THR A 151 -3.68 7.06 -9.69
N VAL A 152 -2.39 6.83 -9.98
CA VAL A 152 -1.27 7.65 -9.47
C VAL A 152 -0.70 8.65 -10.48
N GLY A 153 -1.37 8.81 -11.63
CA GLY A 153 -1.00 9.66 -12.77
C GLY A 153 0.46 9.49 -13.23
N GLU A 154 0.84 8.25 -13.55
CA GLU A 154 2.15 7.92 -14.10
C GLU A 154 2.03 7.45 -15.55
N LEU A 155 3.01 7.87 -16.36
CA LEU A 155 3.34 7.32 -17.67
C LEU A 155 4.82 6.92 -17.62
N SER A 156 5.16 5.70 -18.03
CA SER A 156 6.54 5.26 -18.21
C SER A 156 6.79 4.78 -19.62
N ALA A 157 8.04 4.92 -20.07
CA ALA A 157 8.60 4.24 -21.24
C ALA A 157 9.71 3.27 -20.81
N ARG A 158 9.86 2.16 -21.55
CA ARG A 158 10.88 1.14 -21.32
C ARG A 158 11.66 0.84 -22.60
N CYS A 159 12.99 0.76 -22.49
CA CYS A 159 13.92 0.54 -23.60
C CYS A 159 15.29 0.07 -23.06
N ASP A 160 16.32 -0.05 -23.90
CA ASP A 160 17.73 -0.20 -23.51
C ASP A 160 18.43 1.14 -23.26
N LEU A 161 17.96 2.22 -23.90
CA LEU A 161 18.57 3.56 -23.84
C LEU A 161 17.64 4.60 -23.19
N GLU A 162 18.25 5.52 -22.44
CA GLU A 162 17.51 6.64 -21.83
C GLU A 162 16.93 7.57 -22.90
N GLY A 163 17.70 7.89 -23.93
CA GLY A 163 17.24 8.79 -24.99
C GLY A 163 16.03 8.26 -25.75
N HIS A 164 15.96 6.93 -25.94
CA HIS A 164 14.79 6.31 -26.58
C HIS A 164 13.56 6.30 -25.65
N ASN A 165 13.76 6.15 -24.34
CA ASN A 165 12.66 6.35 -23.40
C ASN A 165 12.13 7.80 -23.42
N ILE A 166 13.03 8.79 -23.50
CA ILE A 166 12.66 10.21 -23.64
C ILE A 166 11.88 10.43 -24.94
N LEU A 167 12.33 9.83 -26.05
CA LEU A 167 11.65 9.87 -27.34
C LEU A 167 10.24 9.28 -27.27
N THR A 168 10.07 8.09 -26.67
CA THR A 168 8.75 7.48 -26.45
C THR A 168 7.84 8.44 -25.68
N LEU A 169 8.30 9.00 -24.56
CA LEU A 169 7.50 9.91 -23.73
C LEU A 169 7.12 11.21 -24.47
N ASN A 170 8.00 11.73 -25.32
CA ASN A 170 7.73 12.90 -26.15
C ASN A 170 6.66 12.62 -27.22
N LEU A 171 6.75 11.46 -27.88
CA LEU A 171 5.78 11.06 -28.89
C LEU A 171 4.42 10.66 -28.27
N ASP A 172 4.42 10.05 -27.08
CA ASP A 172 3.21 9.82 -26.29
C ASP A 172 2.50 11.15 -26.00
N HIS A 173 3.25 12.17 -25.58
CA HIS A 173 2.71 13.51 -25.37
C HIS A 173 2.12 14.11 -26.65
N ASP A 174 2.81 13.98 -27.78
CA ASP A 174 2.32 14.48 -29.08
C ASP A 174 1.02 13.79 -29.51
N ILE A 175 0.86 12.48 -29.26
CA ILE A 175 -0.39 11.74 -29.52
C ILE A 175 -1.52 12.23 -28.60
N VAL A 176 -1.24 12.41 -27.30
CA VAL A 176 -2.21 12.93 -26.34
C VAL A 176 -2.70 14.32 -26.74
N MET A 177 -1.78 15.19 -27.18
CA MET A 177 -2.08 16.55 -27.63
C MET A 177 -2.69 16.62 -29.05
N GLY A 178 -2.80 15.47 -29.74
CA GLY A 178 -3.33 15.41 -31.11
C GLY A 178 -2.42 16.05 -32.16
N LYS A 179 -1.13 16.27 -31.84
CA LYS A 179 -0.13 16.76 -32.79
C LYS A 179 0.32 15.69 -33.78
N LYS A 180 0.20 14.42 -33.38
CA LYS A 180 0.51 13.25 -34.20
C LYS A 180 -0.55 12.18 -34.02
N THR A 181 -0.85 11.48 -35.10
CA THR A 181 -1.50 10.17 -35.08
C THR A 181 -0.50 9.10 -34.62
N VAL A 182 -1.01 7.92 -34.24
CA VAL A 182 -0.18 6.76 -33.89
C VAL A 182 0.81 6.42 -35.01
N GLN A 183 0.33 6.38 -36.25
CA GLN A 183 1.18 6.04 -37.40
C GLN A 183 2.27 7.09 -37.64
N GLU A 184 1.94 8.38 -37.54
CA GLU A 184 2.93 9.46 -37.67
C GLU A 184 3.97 9.42 -36.55
N ALA A 185 3.56 9.08 -35.32
CA ALA A 185 4.48 8.90 -34.20
C ALA A 185 5.42 7.70 -34.42
N ARG A 186 4.90 6.56 -34.91
CA ARG A 186 5.73 5.38 -35.24
C ARG A 186 6.75 5.68 -36.34
N THR A 187 6.34 6.38 -37.40
CA THR A 187 7.25 6.84 -38.46
C THR A 187 8.31 7.79 -37.90
N ALA A 188 7.88 8.80 -37.12
CA ALA A 188 8.79 9.77 -36.51
C ALA A 188 9.80 9.11 -35.56
N PHE A 189 9.39 8.07 -34.82
CA PHE A 189 10.30 7.30 -33.96
C PHE A 189 11.44 6.70 -34.78
N GLY A 190 11.13 5.99 -35.87
CA GLY A 190 12.13 5.38 -36.74
C GLY A 190 13.07 6.40 -37.39
N GLU A 191 12.52 7.54 -37.83
CA GLU A 191 13.31 8.65 -38.38
C GLU A 191 14.26 9.24 -37.34
N ILE A 192 13.77 9.57 -36.14
CA ILE A 192 14.57 10.16 -35.06
C ILE A 192 15.65 9.20 -34.58
N VAL A 193 15.33 7.91 -34.42
CA VAL A 193 16.35 6.89 -34.09
C VAL A 193 17.40 6.80 -35.20
N THR A 194 17.01 6.85 -36.47
CA THR A 194 17.96 6.87 -37.59
C THR A 194 18.88 8.09 -37.52
N GLU A 195 18.38 9.25 -37.13
CA GLU A 195 19.18 10.45 -36.94
C GLU A 195 20.14 10.35 -35.74
N ASP A 196 19.68 9.80 -34.62
CA ASP A 196 20.50 9.62 -33.43
C ASP A 196 21.66 8.64 -33.67
N VAL A 197 21.42 7.51 -34.35
CA VAL A 197 22.50 6.57 -34.71
C VAL A 197 23.53 7.16 -35.68
N LEU A 198 23.15 8.20 -36.43
CA LEU A 198 24.04 8.99 -37.28
C LEU A 198 24.79 10.10 -36.50
N GLY A 199 24.61 10.17 -35.18
CA GLY A 199 25.28 11.12 -34.29
C GLY A 199 24.70 12.54 -34.33
N LYS A 200 23.46 12.70 -34.82
CA LYS A 200 22.82 14.03 -34.88
C LYS A 200 22.21 14.48 -33.55
N HIS A 201 21.95 13.53 -32.64
CA HIS A 201 21.33 13.75 -31.33
C HIS A 201 20.11 14.68 -31.37
N PRO A 202 18.99 14.28 -32.01
CA PRO A 202 17.79 15.10 -32.08
C PRO A 202 17.27 15.48 -30.69
N ALA A 203 16.70 16.67 -30.54
CA ALA A 203 16.21 17.16 -29.24
C ALA A 203 15.25 16.18 -28.52
N TYR A 204 14.47 15.42 -29.29
CA TYR A 204 13.52 14.43 -28.79
C TYR A 204 14.16 13.24 -28.06
N VAL A 205 15.47 12.96 -28.25
CA VAL A 205 16.20 11.94 -27.47
C VAL A 205 17.02 12.54 -26.33
N GLU A 206 17.24 13.86 -26.32
CA GLU A 206 18.07 14.52 -25.31
C GLU A 206 17.26 14.97 -24.09
N ALA A 207 16.04 15.45 -24.31
CA ALA A 207 15.19 15.99 -23.25
C ALA A 207 13.70 15.84 -23.55
N LEU A 208 12.88 15.89 -22.49
CA LEU A 208 11.45 16.04 -22.65
C LEU A 208 11.16 17.41 -23.29
N GLN A 209 10.31 17.42 -24.32
CA GLN A 209 9.90 18.61 -25.07
C GLN A 209 8.67 19.29 -24.46
N PHE A 210 8.36 18.92 -23.22
CA PHE A 210 7.28 19.45 -22.41
C PHE A 210 7.68 19.30 -20.92
N GLU A 211 7.08 20.13 -20.06
CA GLU A 211 7.26 20.01 -18.62
C GLU A 211 6.24 19.00 -18.05
N PRO A 212 6.68 17.90 -17.41
CA PRO A 212 5.78 17.00 -16.71
C PRO A 212 5.02 17.73 -15.59
N ALA A 213 3.87 17.18 -15.22
CA ALA A 213 3.13 17.73 -14.09
C ALA A 213 3.96 17.61 -12.79
N SER A 214 3.65 18.44 -11.79
CA SER A 214 4.28 18.32 -10.48
C SER A 214 4.07 16.92 -9.91
N MET A 215 5.10 16.33 -9.30
CA MET A 215 5.04 15.01 -8.69
C MET A 215 4.00 14.90 -7.56
N SER A 216 3.56 16.03 -7.00
CA SER A 216 2.48 16.10 -6.01
C SER A 216 1.07 16.22 -6.61
N ALA A 217 0.95 16.44 -7.93
CA ALA A 217 -0.29 16.81 -8.61
C ALA A 217 -0.93 15.67 -9.42
N ALA A 218 -0.21 14.58 -9.69
CA ALA A 218 -0.78 13.42 -10.38
C ALA A 218 -1.56 12.51 -9.43
N ALA A 219 -2.88 12.59 -9.54
CA ALA A 219 -3.77 11.50 -9.21
C ALA A 219 -5.01 11.65 -10.08
N PHE A 220 -5.43 10.58 -10.75
CA PHE A 220 -6.83 10.44 -11.13
C PHE A 220 -7.52 9.64 -10.03
N PRO A 221 -8.17 10.29 -9.05
CA PRO A 221 -8.93 9.56 -8.06
C PRO A 221 -10.11 8.89 -8.76
N ASP A 222 -10.06 7.56 -8.84
CA ASP A 222 -11.21 6.75 -9.22
C ASP A 222 -12.41 7.06 -8.30
N LYS A 223 -13.62 6.88 -8.82
CA LYS A 223 -14.85 7.09 -8.06
C LYS A 223 -15.41 5.76 -7.57
N PRO A 224 -15.84 5.66 -6.31
CA PRO A 224 -16.54 4.47 -5.83
C PRO A 224 -17.81 4.20 -6.66
N VAL A 225 -18.04 2.93 -7.01
CA VAL A 225 -19.27 2.47 -7.70
C VAL A 225 -20.32 1.90 -6.74
N ILE A 226 -19.88 1.50 -5.54
CA ILE A 226 -20.80 1.07 -4.48
C ILE A 226 -21.49 2.33 -3.96
N SER A 227 -22.79 2.43 -4.21
CA SER A 227 -23.59 3.56 -3.76
C SER A 227 -23.43 3.77 -2.25
N GLY A 228 -23.29 5.04 -1.82
CA GLY A 228 -23.10 5.40 -0.41
C GLY A 228 -21.74 5.06 0.19
N SER A 229 -20.78 4.64 -0.63
CA SER A 229 -19.40 4.43 -0.17
C SER A 229 -18.76 5.70 0.37
N PRO A 230 -17.84 5.57 1.35
CA PRO A 230 -17.06 6.70 1.82
C PRO A 230 -16.20 7.33 0.72
N MET A 231 -16.10 8.66 0.73
CA MET A 231 -15.17 9.42 -0.09
C MET A 231 -14.00 9.93 0.74
N ARG A 232 -12.82 10.10 0.13
CA ARG A 232 -11.68 10.75 0.81
C ARG A 232 -11.90 12.27 0.87
N ALA A 233 -11.52 12.88 1.99
CA ALA A 233 -11.71 14.32 2.21
C ALA A 233 -11.09 15.23 1.12
N ALA A 234 -10.01 14.82 0.45
CA ALA A 234 -9.40 15.61 -0.65
C ALA A 234 -10.19 15.59 -1.98
N VAL A 235 -11.13 14.65 -2.14
CA VAL A 235 -12.02 14.56 -3.32
C VAL A 235 -13.34 15.33 -3.08
N ALA A 236 -13.64 15.64 -1.82
CA ALA A 236 -14.76 16.50 -1.43
C ALA A 236 -14.34 17.97 -1.57
N GLY A 237 -14.30 18.47 -2.81
CA GLY A 237 -14.10 19.89 -3.09
C GLY A 237 -15.05 20.75 -2.25
N SER A 238 -14.54 21.90 -1.80
CA SER A 238 -15.17 22.97 -1.02
C SER A 238 -16.70 23.04 -1.14
N GLN A 239 -17.41 22.22 -0.36
CA GLN A 239 -18.82 22.44 -0.03
C GLN A 239 -18.85 23.22 1.29
N PRO A 240 -19.69 24.27 1.42
CA PRO A 240 -19.80 25.03 2.65
C PRO A 240 -20.31 24.11 3.77
N ASP A 241 -19.56 24.04 4.87
CA ASP A 241 -19.96 23.29 6.06
C ASP A 241 -21.22 23.90 6.69
N ALA A 242 -22.32 23.15 6.69
CA ALA A 242 -23.07 23.01 7.92
C ALA A 242 -22.25 22.04 8.80
N THR A 243 -21.72 22.51 9.92
CA THR A 243 -20.84 21.76 10.83
C THR A 243 -21.40 20.38 11.22
N GLY A 244 -22.73 20.22 11.20
CA GLY A 244 -23.45 18.98 11.46
C GLY A 244 -23.47 17.94 10.33
N ALA A 245 -23.62 18.37 9.08
CA ALA A 245 -23.55 17.43 7.95
C ALA A 245 -22.16 16.78 7.84
N ARG A 246 -21.12 17.52 8.21
CA ARG A 246 -19.74 17.03 8.28
C ARG A 246 -19.52 16.08 9.47
N SER A 247 -20.23 16.23 10.59
CA SER A 247 -20.13 15.31 11.74
C SER A 247 -20.77 13.96 11.43
N ASP A 248 -21.99 13.93 10.90
CA ASP A 248 -22.68 12.69 10.51
C ASP A 248 -21.91 11.93 9.42
N ALA A 249 -21.33 12.65 8.44
CA ALA A 249 -20.49 12.04 7.40
C ALA A 249 -19.27 11.31 7.98
N SER A 250 -18.60 11.90 8.99
CA SER A 250 -17.47 11.26 9.68
C SER A 250 -17.92 10.11 10.59
N VAL A 251 -19.11 10.21 11.20
CA VAL A 251 -19.69 9.13 12.02
C VAL A 251 -19.99 7.90 11.17
N LEU A 252 -20.69 8.08 10.04
CA LEU A 252 -21.00 6.99 9.11
C LEU A 252 -19.72 6.34 8.56
N ALA A 253 -18.71 7.14 8.21
CA ALA A 253 -17.43 6.63 7.73
C ALA A 253 -16.66 5.85 8.82
N THR A 254 -16.79 6.26 10.09
CA THR A 254 -16.19 5.55 11.22
C THR A 254 -16.82 4.18 11.40
N VAL A 255 -18.16 4.08 11.37
CA VAL A 255 -18.88 2.80 11.45
C VAL A 255 -18.47 1.87 10.31
N ILE A 256 -18.46 2.38 9.07
CA ILE A 256 -18.01 1.60 7.89
C ILE A 256 -16.58 1.10 8.05
N ALA A 257 -15.66 1.93 8.58
CA ALA A 257 -14.27 1.54 8.79
C ALA A 257 -14.12 0.47 9.89
N VAL A 258 -14.89 0.54 10.97
CA VAL A 258 -14.93 -0.51 12.00
C VAL A 258 -15.43 -1.82 11.39
N ASP A 259 -16.58 -1.79 10.72
CA ASP A 259 -17.18 -2.99 10.15
C ASP A 259 -16.27 -3.66 9.13
N LEU A 260 -15.60 -2.89 8.25
CA LEU A 260 -14.66 -3.45 7.30
C LEU A 260 -13.47 -4.14 7.99
N ASN A 261 -12.95 -3.58 9.09
CA ASN A 261 -11.87 -4.21 9.85
C ASN A 261 -12.30 -5.56 10.44
N GLU A 262 -13.52 -5.64 10.99
CA GLU A 262 -14.08 -6.86 11.56
C GLU A 262 -14.37 -7.92 10.47
N VAL A 263 -14.92 -7.51 9.33
CA VAL A 263 -15.12 -8.36 8.14
C VAL A 263 -13.79 -8.97 7.68
N LEU A 264 -12.72 -8.17 7.57
CA LEU A 264 -11.41 -8.68 7.14
C LEU A 264 -10.78 -9.64 8.15
N ALA A 265 -10.89 -9.35 9.45
CA ALA A 265 -10.40 -10.24 10.50
C ALA A 265 -11.17 -11.58 10.54
N ALA A 266 -12.49 -11.52 10.41
CA ALA A 266 -13.36 -12.69 10.36
C ALA A 266 -13.12 -13.54 9.10
N ALA A 267 -12.96 -12.90 7.94
CA ALA A 267 -12.60 -13.58 6.69
C ALA A 267 -11.25 -14.29 6.79
N GLU A 268 -10.28 -13.70 7.50
CA GLU A 268 -9.01 -14.35 7.76
C GLU A 268 -9.15 -15.55 8.69
N ALA A 269 -9.95 -15.45 9.76
CA ALA A 269 -10.25 -16.57 10.65
C ALA A 269 -10.87 -17.76 9.90
N GLY A 270 -11.69 -17.50 8.88
CA GLY A 270 -12.26 -18.52 8.00
C GLY A 270 -11.25 -19.38 7.24
N LYS A 271 -9.99 -18.93 7.11
CA LYS A 271 -8.91 -19.65 6.42
C LYS A 271 -8.00 -20.45 7.37
N LYS A 272 -8.21 -20.32 8.68
CA LYS A 272 -7.31 -20.91 9.70
C LYS A 272 -7.79 -22.28 10.16
N LYS A 273 -6.87 -23.08 10.71
CA LYS A 273 -7.12 -24.41 11.27
C LYS A 273 -7.66 -24.31 12.71
N ILE A 274 -8.80 -23.65 12.86
CA ILE A 274 -9.43 -23.35 14.15
C ILE A 274 -10.61 -24.28 14.45
N SER A 275 -11.06 -24.27 15.70
CA SER A 275 -12.21 -25.03 16.18
C SER A 275 -13.52 -24.52 15.58
N GLN A 276 -14.49 -25.43 15.46
CA GLN A 276 -15.81 -25.13 14.91
C GLN A 276 -16.54 -23.97 15.64
N PRO A 277 -16.51 -23.86 16.99
CA PRO A 277 -17.15 -22.73 17.67
C PRO A 277 -16.54 -21.37 17.29
N VAL A 278 -15.21 -21.28 17.16
CA VAL A 278 -14.54 -20.02 16.78
C VAL A 278 -14.79 -19.71 15.30
N LEU A 279 -14.82 -20.72 14.42
CA LEU A 279 -15.18 -20.55 13.01
C LEU A 279 -16.62 -20.05 12.83
N GLN A 280 -17.58 -20.60 13.58
CA GLN A 280 -18.97 -20.14 13.54
C GLN A 280 -19.11 -18.70 14.05
N TYR A 281 -18.36 -18.34 15.08
CA TYR A 281 -18.31 -16.96 15.56
C TYR A 281 -17.71 -16.01 14.52
N ALA A 282 -16.62 -16.41 13.85
CA ALA A 282 -16.07 -15.62 12.75
C ALA A 282 -17.09 -15.44 11.61
N LYS A 283 -17.82 -16.49 11.22
CA LYS A 283 -18.87 -16.37 10.21
C LYS A 283 -19.96 -15.38 10.63
N LEU A 284 -20.41 -15.46 11.89
CA LEU A 284 -21.38 -14.52 12.47
C LEU A 284 -20.89 -13.07 12.39
N LEU A 285 -19.62 -12.82 12.74
CA LEU A 285 -19.04 -11.48 12.63
C LEU A 285 -18.96 -11.00 11.18
N HIS A 286 -18.51 -11.85 10.27
CA HIS A 286 -18.39 -11.51 8.85
C HIS A 286 -19.75 -11.09 8.25
N GLU A 287 -20.81 -11.86 8.53
CA GLU A 287 -22.17 -11.56 8.08
C GLU A 287 -22.74 -10.31 8.77
N GLY A 288 -22.69 -10.25 10.11
CA GLY A 288 -23.27 -9.16 10.88
C GLY A 288 -22.64 -7.80 10.59
N HIS A 289 -21.30 -7.73 10.57
CA HIS A 289 -20.60 -6.48 10.23
C HIS A 289 -20.73 -6.13 8.74
N GLY A 290 -20.72 -7.12 7.84
CA GLY A 290 -20.97 -6.89 6.42
C GLY A 290 -22.34 -6.28 6.15
N GLU A 291 -23.39 -6.81 6.80
CA GLU A 291 -24.74 -6.26 6.72
C GLU A 291 -24.83 -4.85 7.32
N ASN A 292 -24.23 -4.61 8.48
CA ASN A 292 -24.24 -3.29 9.11
C ASN A 292 -23.52 -2.25 8.26
N MET A 293 -22.41 -2.62 7.62
CA MET A 293 -21.68 -1.75 6.70
C MET A 293 -22.55 -1.32 5.52
N VAL A 294 -23.24 -2.27 4.87
CA VAL A 294 -24.15 -1.99 3.75
C VAL A 294 -25.33 -1.13 4.20
N LYS A 295 -25.92 -1.42 5.37
CA LYS A 295 -26.98 -0.59 5.97
C LYS A 295 -26.50 0.84 6.22
N THR A 296 -25.25 1.00 6.70
CA THR A 296 -24.64 2.32 6.94
C THR A 296 -24.46 3.10 5.65
N MET A 297 -23.96 2.47 4.58
CA MET A 297 -23.83 3.09 3.26
C MET A 297 -25.19 3.48 2.67
N LYS A 298 -26.21 2.63 2.82
CA LYS A 298 -27.58 2.91 2.37
C LYS A 298 -28.18 4.08 3.14
N LEU A 299 -28.01 4.11 4.46
CA LEU A 299 -28.48 5.20 5.31
C LEU A 299 -27.90 6.55 4.86
N GLY A 300 -26.59 6.61 4.62
CA GLY A 300 -25.93 7.82 4.11
C GLY A 300 -26.58 8.34 2.83
N GLN A 301 -26.95 7.46 1.89
CA GLN A 301 -27.69 7.86 0.69
C GLN A 301 -29.09 8.38 1.01
N GLU A 302 -29.85 7.66 1.84
CA GLU A 302 -31.24 8.00 2.19
C GLU A 302 -31.32 9.39 2.83
N ILE A 303 -30.33 9.77 3.65
CA ILE A 303 -30.25 11.08 4.29
C ILE A 303 -29.42 12.10 3.49
N SER A 304 -28.96 11.75 2.28
CA SER A 304 -28.09 12.59 1.43
C SER A 304 -26.80 13.06 2.10
N VAL A 305 -26.25 12.26 3.02
CA VAL A 305 -24.95 12.47 3.68
C VAL A 305 -23.96 11.44 3.17
N THR A 306 -23.02 11.89 2.33
CA THR A 306 -21.93 11.03 1.84
C THR A 306 -20.92 10.82 2.96
N PRO A 307 -20.60 9.57 3.35
CA PRO A 307 -19.58 9.33 4.38
C PRO A 307 -18.21 9.85 3.93
N VAL A 308 -17.43 10.44 4.84
CA VAL A 308 -16.12 11.02 4.53
C VAL A 308 -15.02 10.38 5.36
N ILE A 309 -14.00 9.85 4.69
CA ILE A 309 -12.76 9.37 5.31
C ILE A 309 -11.94 10.60 5.72
N THR A 310 -12.00 10.91 7.01
CA THR A 310 -11.15 11.91 7.68
C THR A 310 -9.83 11.28 8.12
N ALA A 311 -8.90 12.10 8.62
CA ALA A 311 -7.62 11.61 9.14
C ALA A 311 -7.78 10.60 10.29
N SER A 312 -8.80 10.78 11.15
CA SER A 312 -9.09 9.83 12.25
C SER A 312 -9.66 8.50 11.73
N VAL A 313 -10.53 8.54 10.71
CA VAL A 313 -11.04 7.34 10.05
C VAL A 313 -9.90 6.59 9.35
N GLU A 314 -8.99 7.31 8.69
CA GLU A 314 -7.81 6.70 8.06
C GLU A 314 -6.87 6.07 9.09
N GLN A 315 -6.66 6.71 10.24
CA GLN A 315 -5.88 6.15 11.34
C GLN A 315 -6.53 4.87 11.88
N LEU A 316 -7.86 4.82 11.98
CA LEU A 316 -8.60 3.64 12.40
C LEU A 316 -8.43 2.48 11.41
N GLN A 317 -8.49 2.74 10.10
CA GLN A 317 -8.22 1.76 9.05
C GLN A 317 -6.79 1.21 9.15
N LYS A 318 -5.79 2.09 9.34
CA LYS A 318 -4.38 1.69 9.53
C LYS A 318 -4.19 0.83 10.79
N LYS A 319 -4.85 1.19 11.91
CA LYS A 319 -4.84 0.39 13.14
C LYS A 319 -5.41 -1.00 12.90
N GLY A 320 -6.55 -1.11 12.21
CA GLY A 320 -7.16 -2.38 11.82
C GLY A 320 -6.22 -3.26 10.98
N ALA A 321 -5.58 -2.68 9.96
CA ALA A 321 -4.60 -3.38 9.13
C ALA A 321 -3.39 -3.89 9.93
N GLY A 322 -2.88 -3.10 10.89
CA GLY A 322 -1.80 -3.54 11.78
C GLY A 322 -2.18 -4.70 12.70
N GLY A 323 -3.41 -4.69 13.23
CA GLY A 323 -3.95 -5.81 14.01
C GLY A 323 -4.09 -7.08 13.16
N LEU A 324 -4.65 -6.95 11.96
CA LEU A 324 -4.78 -8.06 11.01
C LEU A 324 -3.40 -8.64 10.64
N ALA A 325 -2.40 -7.80 10.39
CA ALA A 325 -1.03 -8.23 10.09
C ALA A 325 -0.40 -9.09 11.20
N THR A 326 -0.85 -8.92 12.44
CA THR A 326 -0.44 -9.78 13.57
C THR A 326 -1.17 -11.12 13.52
N LEU A 327 -2.49 -11.11 13.28
CA LEU A 327 -3.32 -12.32 13.22
C LEU A 327 -2.96 -13.25 12.05
N VAL A 328 -2.70 -12.71 10.85
CA VAL A 328 -2.43 -13.51 9.64
C VAL A 328 -1.23 -14.46 9.79
N ARG A 329 -0.27 -14.12 10.65
CA ARG A 329 0.95 -14.92 10.94
C ARG A 329 0.70 -16.10 11.85
N LEU A 330 -0.47 -16.17 12.47
CA LEU A 330 -0.85 -17.21 13.41
C LEU A 330 -1.77 -18.23 12.71
N ASP A 331 -1.79 -19.44 13.27
CA ASP A 331 -2.72 -20.50 12.88
C ASP A 331 -3.10 -21.32 14.14
N GLY A 332 -4.13 -22.15 14.03
CA GLY A 332 -4.58 -23.05 15.11
C GLY A 332 -4.86 -22.34 16.43
N LYS A 333 -4.58 -23.02 17.56
CA LYS A 333 -4.83 -22.49 18.92
C LYS A 333 -4.17 -21.13 19.20
N PRO A 334 -2.92 -20.86 18.75
CA PRO A 334 -2.36 -19.50 18.84
C PRO A 334 -3.22 -18.44 18.16
N PHE A 335 -3.74 -18.72 16.96
CA PHE A 335 -4.66 -17.81 16.27
C PHE A 335 -5.95 -17.63 17.05
N GLU A 336 -6.61 -18.71 17.51
CA GLU A 336 -7.88 -18.61 18.24
C GLU A 336 -7.79 -17.70 19.46
N ARG A 337 -6.73 -17.85 20.25
CA ARG A 337 -6.51 -17.03 21.45
C ARG A 337 -6.30 -15.57 21.09
N ALA A 338 -5.46 -15.29 20.10
CA ALA A 338 -5.18 -13.94 19.64
C ALA A 338 -6.42 -13.28 19.01
N TYR A 339 -7.15 -14.03 18.19
CA TYR A 339 -8.37 -13.59 17.54
C TYR A 339 -9.44 -13.22 18.56
N LEU A 340 -9.81 -14.13 19.48
CA LEU A 340 -10.81 -13.83 20.50
C LEU A 340 -10.37 -12.68 21.43
N ALA A 341 -9.09 -12.60 21.80
CA ALA A 341 -8.59 -11.47 22.57
C ALA A 341 -8.74 -10.14 21.81
N ALA A 342 -8.45 -10.14 20.51
CA ALA A 342 -8.64 -8.97 19.64
C ALA A 342 -10.12 -8.59 19.52
N MET A 343 -11.01 -9.56 19.30
CA MET A 343 -12.46 -9.32 19.18
C MET A 343 -13.04 -8.77 20.48
N ILE A 344 -12.71 -9.35 21.63
CA ILE A 344 -13.17 -8.86 22.95
C ILE A 344 -12.74 -7.41 23.17
N LYS A 345 -11.47 -7.12 22.88
CA LYS A 345 -10.92 -5.78 23.10
C LYS A 345 -11.48 -4.76 22.11
N GLY A 346 -11.51 -5.08 20.83
CA GLY A 346 -12.02 -4.23 19.76
C GLY A 346 -13.49 -3.88 19.98
N HIS A 347 -14.33 -4.89 20.23
CA HIS A 347 -15.76 -4.67 20.46
C HIS A 347 -16.02 -3.85 21.73
N ALA A 348 -15.28 -4.07 22.81
CA ALA A 348 -15.40 -3.24 24.02
C ALA A 348 -15.01 -1.78 23.77
N GLU A 349 -13.94 -1.54 23.00
CA GLU A 349 -13.52 -0.19 22.58
C GLU A 349 -14.59 0.48 21.69
N VAL A 350 -15.18 -0.26 20.74
CA VAL A 350 -16.21 0.26 19.84
C VAL A 350 -17.50 0.59 20.59
N VAL A 351 -17.95 -0.25 21.52
CA VAL A 351 -19.12 0.08 22.38
C VAL A 351 -18.87 1.38 23.14
N ALA A 352 -17.69 1.52 23.75
CA ALA A 352 -17.33 2.75 24.46
C ALA A 352 -17.22 3.97 23.53
N MET A 353 -16.73 3.77 22.30
CA MET A 353 -16.65 4.82 21.27
C MET A 353 -18.05 5.27 20.84
N ILE A 354 -18.99 4.34 20.62
CA ILE A 354 -20.36 4.68 20.25
C ILE A 354 -21.01 5.50 21.37
N ASP A 355 -20.91 5.03 22.62
CA ASP A 355 -21.54 5.67 23.78
C ASP A 355 -20.95 7.05 24.08
N ASN A 356 -19.63 7.18 24.04
CA ASN A 356 -18.95 8.39 24.53
C ASN A 356 -18.63 9.42 23.44
N GLN A 357 -18.65 9.01 22.17
CA GLN A 357 -18.21 9.85 21.04
C GLN A 357 -19.26 9.88 19.93
N LEU A 358 -19.55 8.75 19.28
CA LEU A 358 -20.35 8.77 18.03
C LEU A 358 -21.79 9.23 18.27
N LEU A 359 -22.45 8.78 19.35
CA LEU A 359 -23.81 9.24 19.69
C LEU A 359 -23.88 10.72 20.06
N LYS A 360 -22.78 11.30 20.57
CA LYS A 360 -22.70 12.73 20.91
C LYS A 360 -22.39 13.59 19.69
N SER A 361 -21.65 13.04 18.72
CA SER A 361 -21.28 13.72 17.48
C SER A 361 -22.34 13.63 16.40
N ALA A 362 -23.16 12.58 16.42
CA ALA A 362 -24.25 12.40 15.46
C ALA A 362 -25.35 13.44 15.68
N GLU A 363 -25.76 14.12 14.61
CA GLU A 363 -26.82 15.13 14.67
C GLU A 363 -28.13 14.56 14.13
N ASN A 364 -28.08 13.80 13.04
CA ASN A 364 -29.23 13.19 12.41
C ASN A 364 -29.82 12.03 13.26
N GLU A 365 -31.13 12.08 13.51
CA GLU A 365 -31.84 11.09 14.33
C GLU A 365 -31.80 9.66 13.74
N ALA A 366 -31.80 9.53 12.41
CA ALA A 366 -31.65 8.21 11.77
C ALA A 366 -30.24 7.63 11.98
N VAL A 367 -29.20 8.49 12.00
CA VAL A 367 -27.84 8.09 12.34
C VAL A 367 -27.74 7.67 13.80
N LYS A 368 -28.33 8.41 14.74
CA LYS A 368 -28.38 8.02 16.16
C LYS A 368 -29.08 6.68 16.35
N LYS A 369 -30.24 6.48 15.71
CA LYS A 369 -30.98 5.20 15.76
C LYS A 369 -30.14 4.05 15.23
N HIS A 370 -29.45 4.26 14.12
CA HIS A 370 -28.53 3.27 13.53
C HIS A 370 -27.37 2.93 14.47
N LEU A 371 -26.74 3.93 15.10
CA LEU A 371 -25.69 3.73 16.09
C LEU A 371 -26.17 2.92 17.31
N ILE A 372 -27.39 3.17 17.80
CA ILE A 372 -27.97 2.41 18.92
C ILE A 372 -28.14 0.94 18.54
N ALA A 373 -28.62 0.65 17.33
CA ALA A 373 -28.74 -0.72 16.84
C ALA A 373 -27.37 -1.40 16.70
N ALA A 374 -26.41 -0.74 16.03
CA ALA A 374 -25.05 -1.25 15.88
C ALA A 374 -24.37 -1.50 17.23
N ARG A 375 -24.57 -0.63 18.22
CA ARG A 375 -24.04 -0.80 19.58
C ARG A 375 -24.60 -2.04 20.27
N ALA A 376 -25.89 -2.34 20.08
CA ALA A 376 -26.50 -3.54 20.63
C ALA A 376 -25.91 -4.81 20.00
N ASP A 377 -25.75 -4.83 18.68
CA ASP A 377 -25.16 -5.95 17.95
C ASP A 377 -23.69 -6.20 18.38
N VAL A 378 -22.87 -5.15 18.42
CA VAL A 378 -21.46 -5.21 18.86
C VAL A 378 -21.36 -5.70 20.31
N ALA A 379 -22.26 -5.27 21.20
CA ALA A 379 -22.29 -5.78 22.58
C ALA A 379 -22.65 -7.28 22.61
N GLY A 380 -23.58 -7.74 21.78
CA GLY A 380 -23.90 -9.17 21.64
C GLY A 380 -22.71 -9.99 21.13
N HIS A 381 -21.96 -9.46 20.16
CA HIS A 381 -20.73 -10.06 19.66
C HIS A 381 -19.64 -10.16 20.73
N LEU A 382 -19.47 -9.11 21.54
CA LEU A 382 -18.53 -9.08 22.67
C LEU A 382 -18.82 -10.18 23.69
N GLU A 383 -20.07 -10.34 24.09
CA GLU A 383 -20.47 -11.36 25.06
C GLU A 383 -20.23 -12.78 24.51
N LYS A 384 -20.52 -13.03 23.23
CA LYS A 384 -20.18 -14.30 22.57
C LYS A 384 -18.67 -14.58 22.58
N ALA A 385 -17.84 -13.57 22.29
CA ALA A 385 -16.40 -13.70 22.30
C ALA A 385 -15.86 -14.07 23.69
N ARG A 386 -16.37 -13.42 24.74
CA ARG A 386 -16.03 -13.70 26.14
C ARG A 386 -16.42 -15.13 26.54
N ALA A 387 -17.61 -15.57 26.15
CA ALA A 387 -18.06 -16.94 26.42
C ALA A 387 -17.15 -17.99 25.74
N LEU A 388 -16.75 -17.75 24.49
CA LEU A 388 -15.82 -18.62 23.76
C LEU A 388 -14.43 -18.64 24.41
N GLN A 389 -13.90 -17.48 24.79
CA GLN A 389 -12.60 -17.39 25.46
C GLN A 389 -12.60 -18.14 26.80
N ALA A 390 -13.67 -18.01 27.60
CA ALA A 390 -13.82 -18.77 28.84
C ALA A 390 -13.89 -20.28 28.61
N GLY A 391 -14.51 -20.70 27.49
CA GLY A 391 -14.57 -22.10 27.07
C GLY A 391 -13.23 -22.69 26.61
N LEU A 392 -12.28 -21.87 26.15
CA LEU A 392 -10.93 -22.32 25.76
C LEU A 392 -9.97 -22.53 26.94
N ILE A 393 -10.31 -22.00 28.12
CA ILE A 393 -9.50 -22.12 29.35
C ILE A 393 -9.87 -23.40 30.13
N ARG A 394 -11.04 -23.98 29.86
CA ARG A 394 -11.49 -25.27 30.37
C ARG A 394 -11.00 -26.39 29.44
#